data_AF-A0A1M5AJZ8-F1
#
_entry.id   AF-A0A1M5AJZ8-F1
#
_cell.length_a   1.000
_cell.length_b   1.000
_cell.length_c   1.000
_cell.angle_alpha   90.00
_cell.angle_beta   90.00
_cell.angle_gamma   90.00
#
_symmetry.space_group_name_H-M   'P 1'
#
loop_
_entity.id
_entity.type
_entity.pdbx_description
1 polymer ?
#
loop_
_entity_poly.entity_id
_entity_poly.type
_entity_poly.pdbx_seq_one_letter_code
_entity_poly.pdbx_strand_id
1 'polypeptide(L)'
;MSRLILSCLLGVLALAGGCAREARQTQLTTPNTVNIPADVSWCGTLRLPGKWQDDTPTGGLSDLAWDADESLLYLISDRGWLHRVRLRFSAGELVGLDPLKTYVLRNRQGEALDEDAADAESLILQRSANGVRGDTTLLIGFERDHRLQRFYPNGRSVGKPLKPNGLRDARPNAGAEAMARHAREGVIVGLESAPIGTPEGTTRLFSLDTEAEWRYPLIDIPGSALTALEAYGDGLLALERAFAPPAPLVISLRRVTLDSNARIEVETLAQLSSGDGWRLDNFEGLTRLAGNRYLMVSDDNFSLVQETLLSCFELPPSTGD
;
A
#
# COMPACT_ATOMS: atom_id res chain seq x y z
N MET A 1 -1.63 30.38 69.55
CA MET A 1 -1.38 31.26 68.40
C MET A 1 -0.65 30.46 67.34
N SER A 2 -1.16 30.53 66.12
CA SER A 2 -0.88 29.71 64.95
C SER A 2 0.54 29.86 64.41
N ARG A 3 1.10 28.78 63.83
CA ARG A 3 1.90 28.79 62.60
C ARG A 3 2.10 27.36 62.09
N LEU A 4 1.17 26.92 61.23
CA LEU A 4 1.36 25.78 60.33
C LEU A 4 2.42 26.15 59.27
N ILE A 5 3.44 25.32 59.12
CA ILE A 5 4.28 25.27 57.92
C ILE A 5 3.67 24.18 57.03
N LEU A 6 3.00 24.59 55.95
CA LEU A 6 2.46 23.68 54.95
C LEU A 6 3.45 23.65 53.78
N SER A 7 4.28 22.61 53.75
CA SER A 7 5.18 22.31 52.63
C SER A 7 4.36 21.68 51.51
N CYS A 8 3.98 22.45 50.48
CA CYS A 8 3.44 21.92 49.24
C CYS A 8 4.56 21.19 48.48
N LEU A 9 4.59 19.86 48.57
CA LEU A 9 5.33 19.02 47.63
C LEU A 9 4.49 18.92 46.34
N LEU A 10 4.80 19.77 45.36
CA LEU A 10 4.27 19.60 44.00
C LEU A 10 4.99 18.41 43.37
N GLY A 11 4.35 17.25 43.38
CA GLY A 11 4.79 16.10 42.59
C GLY A 11 4.60 16.42 41.11
N VAL A 12 5.69 16.72 40.40
CA VAL A 12 5.70 16.74 38.94
C VAL A 12 5.53 15.29 38.50
N LEU A 13 4.31 14.92 38.10
CA LEU A 13 4.08 13.70 37.33
C LEU A 13 4.73 13.92 35.96
N ALA A 14 5.97 13.46 35.80
CA ALA A 14 6.54 13.30 34.48
C ALA A 14 5.71 12.22 33.76
N LEU A 15 4.79 12.64 32.89
CA LEU A 15 4.19 11.78 31.90
C LEU A 15 5.33 11.33 30.98
N ALA A 16 5.93 10.19 31.30
CA ALA A 16 6.74 9.45 30.35
C ALA A 16 5.80 8.96 29.25
N GLY A 17 5.53 9.83 28.27
CA GLY A 17 4.96 9.45 27.00
C GLY A 17 5.98 8.59 26.27
N GLY A 18 6.10 7.32 26.67
CA GLY A 18 6.86 6.35 25.91
C GLY A 18 6.27 6.33 24.50
N CYS A 19 7.09 6.67 23.50
CA CYS A 19 6.73 6.46 22.10
C CYS A 19 6.27 5.01 21.98
N ALA A 20 4.99 4.79 21.69
CA ALA A 20 4.46 3.46 21.53
C ALA A 20 5.20 2.79 20.37
N ARG A 21 5.93 1.71 20.66
CA ARG A 21 6.69 0.94 19.66
C ARG A 21 5.89 -0.26 19.12
N GLU A 22 4.59 -0.25 19.34
CA GLU A 22 3.66 -1.31 18.92
C GLU A 22 2.52 -0.72 18.11
N ALA A 23 2.03 -1.50 17.14
CA ALA A 23 0.84 -1.15 16.40
C ALA A 23 -0.36 -1.10 17.34
N ARG A 24 -1.21 -0.08 17.16
CA ARG A 24 -2.40 0.14 18.01
C ARG A 24 -3.65 0.03 17.17
N GLN A 25 -4.67 -0.65 17.71
CA GLN A 25 -5.99 -0.64 17.07
C GLN A 25 -6.56 0.78 16.99
N THR A 26 -7.17 1.07 15.87
CA THR A 26 -7.86 2.32 15.57
C THR A 26 -9.01 2.03 14.61
N GLN A 27 -9.70 3.06 14.14
CA GLN A 27 -10.75 2.97 13.14
C GLN A 27 -10.60 4.08 12.11
N LEU A 28 -10.96 3.78 10.86
CA LEU A 28 -11.11 4.80 9.81
C LEU A 28 -12.40 5.59 9.97
N THR A 29 -13.42 4.99 10.58
CA THR A 29 -14.68 5.67 10.88
C THR A 29 -14.56 6.49 12.16
N THR A 30 -15.28 7.61 12.19
CA THR A 30 -15.45 8.50 13.33
C THR A 30 -16.95 8.64 13.64
N PRO A 31 -17.36 9.19 14.80
CA PRO A 31 -18.77 9.45 15.08
C PRO A 31 -19.47 10.36 14.06
N ASN A 32 -18.70 11.10 13.26
CA ASN A 32 -19.21 12.01 12.23
C ASN A 32 -19.13 11.41 10.82
N THR A 33 -18.66 10.17 10.66
CA THR A 33 -18.55 9.56 9.34
C THR A 33 -19.92 9.35 8.72
N VAL A 34 -20.09 9.87 7.52
CA VAL A 34 -21.28 9.69 6.68
C VAL A 34 -20.90 8.92 5.40
N ASN A 35 -21.90 8.55 4.61
CA ASN A 35 -21.72 7.85 3.32
C ASN A 35 -20.89 6.56 3.43
N ILE A 36 -21.16 5.73 4.45
CA ILE A 36 -20.46 4.46 4.61
C ILE A 36 -20.84 3.52 3.45
N PRO A 37 -19.87 3.05 2.63
CA PRO A 37 -20.15 2.13 1.54
C PRO A 37 -20.81 0.85 2.07
N ALA A 38 -21.99 0.51 1.55
CA ALA A 38 -22.80 -0.60 2.06
C ALA A 38 -22.14 -1.97 1.83
N ASP A 39 -21.37 -2.09 0.75
CA ASP A 39 -20.77 -3.35 0.30
C ASP A 39 -19.33 -3.54 0.79
N VAL A 40 -18.81 -2.66 1.65
CA VAL A 40 -17.47 -2.82 2.25
C VAL A 40 -17.62 -3.19 3.71
N SER A 41 -17.13 -4.37 4.08
CA SER A 41 -17.06 -4.79 5.49
C SER A 41 -15.68 -4.52 6.06
N TRP A 42 -15.58 -3.68 7.09
CA TRP A 42 -14.31 -3.35 7.73
C TRP A 42 -13.93 -4.40 8.78
N CYS A 43 -12.77 -5.04 8.63
CA CYS A 43 -12.27 -6.07 9.52
C CYS A 43 -11.11 -5.59 10.40
N GLY A 44 -11.09 -4.31 10.77
CA GLY A 44 -10.16 -3.73 11.74
C GLY A 44 -9.05 -2.88 11.12
N THR A 45 -8.58 -1.88 11.85
CA THR A 45 -7.51 -0.97 11.42
C THR A 45 -6.45 -0.86 12.51
N LEU A 46 -5.18 -0.81 12.10
CA LEU A 46 -4.05 -0.55 12.96
C LEU A 46 -3.39 0.76 12.57
N ARG A 47 -2.98 1.55 13.57
CA ARG A 47 -1.97 2.59 13.41
C ARG A 47 -0.61 1.97 13.72
N LEU A 48 0.30 1.98 12.75
CA LEU A 48 1.67 1.50 12.94
C LEU A 48 2.48 2.55 13.73
N PRO A 49 3.46 2.13 14.55
CA PRO A 49 4.38 3.08 15.19
C PRO A 49 5.26 3.73 14.11
N GLY A 50 5.90 4.87 14.37
CA GLY A 50 6.89 5.47 13.45
C GLY A 50 8.27 4.81 13.46
N LYS A 51 8.49 3.86 14.39
CA LYS A 51 9.66 2.98 14.47
C LYS A 51 9.26 1.63 15.06
N TRP A 52 9.90 0.56 14.60
CA TRP A 52 9.85 -0.75 15.24
C TRP A 52 10.59 -0.75 16.58
N GLN A 53 10.52 -1.87 17.30
CA GLN A 53 11.18 -2.03 18.60
C GLN A 53 12.71 -1.90 18.51
N ASP A 54 13.30 -2.26 17.36
CA ASP A 54 14.74 -2.17 17.07
C ASP A 54 15.18 -0.80 16.51
N ASP A 55 14.33 0.23 16.64
CA ASP A 55 14.54 1.59 16.14
C ASP A 55 14.59 1.75 14.61
N THR A 56 14.32 0.68 13.85
CA THR A 56 14.15 0.77 12.40
C THR A 56 12.90 1.60 12.09
N PRO A 57 12.98 2.62 11.22
CA PRO A 57 11.80 3.40 10.82
C PRO A 57 10.81 2.56 10.02
N THR A 58 9.58 3.04 9.98
CA THR A 58 8.39 2.34 9.46
C THR A 58 7.50 3.24 8.61
N GLY A 59 7.95 4.46 8.36
CA GLY A 59 7.32 5.38 7.43
C GLY A 59 7.78 5.14 6.00
N GLY A 60 7.24 5.91 5.07
CA GLY A 60 7.54 5.80 3.64
C GLY A 60 7.01 4.51 3.03
N LEU A 61 5.89 3.96 3.51
CA LEU A 61 5.41 2.64 3.08
C LEU A 61 4.59 2.70 1.79
N SER A 62 5.23 2.38 0.67
CA SER A 62 4.58 2.43 -0.65
C SER A 62 3.68 1.24 -0.98
N ASP A 63 4.02 0.03 -0.53
CA ASP A 63 3.18 -1.14 -0.82
C ASP A 63 3.33 -2.28 0.19
N LEU A 64 2.44 -3.26 0.10
CA LEU A 64 2.43 -4.47 0.90
C LEU A 64 2.03 -5.68 0.06
N ALA A 65 2.52 -6.87 0.43
CA ALA A 65 2.11 -8.09 -0.24
C ALA A 65 2.07 -9.30 0.70
N TRP A 66 1.00 -10.09 0.58
CA TRP A 66 0.76 -11.26 1.40
C TRP A 66 1.37 -12.54 0.83
N ASP A 67 2.13 -13.24 1.67
CA ASP A 67 2.66 -14.57 1.40
C ASP A 67 1.84 -15.61 2.15
N ALA A 68 0.98 -16.33 1.42
CA ALA A 68 0.09 -17.33 1.99
C ALA A 68 0.86 -18.57 2.48
N ASP A 69 1.89 -18.98 1.74
CA ASP A 69 2.71 -20.15 2.06
C ASP A 69 3.56 -19.90 3.32
N GLU A 70 4.00 -18.67 3.53
CA GLU A 70 4.74 -18.29 4.74
C GLU A 70 3.88 -17.75 5.87
N SER A 71 2.64 -17.35 5.59
CA SER A 71 1.78 -16.59 6.50
C SER A 71 2.47 -15.30 6.99
N LEU A 72 3.06 -14.57 6.05
CA LEU A 72 3.80 -13.33 6.29
C LEU A 72 3.28 -12.21 5.42
N LEU A 73 3.23 -11.01 5.99
CA LEU A 73 3.03 -9.79 5.25
C LEU A 73 4.39 -9.11 5.03
N TYR A 74 4.67 -8.77 3.78
CA TYR A 74 5.79 -7.90 3.41
C TYR A 74 5.27 -6.48 3.27
N LEU A 75 6.01 -5.50 3.78
CA LEU A 75 5.78 -4.08 3.52
C LEU A 75 7.08 -3.49 2.98
N ILE A 76 6.97 -2.70 1.93
CA ILE A 76 8.12 -2.04 1.30
C ILE A 76 8.05 -0.54 1.52
N SER A 77 9.22 0.10 1.60
CA SER A 77 9.33 1.54 1.70
C SER A 77 10.16 2.14 0.56
N ASP A 78 9.79 3.36 0.18
CA ASP A 78 10.52 4.31 -0.68
C ASP A 78 12.01 4.49 -0.28
N ARG A 79 12.36 4.25 0.99
CA ARG A 79 13.75 4.27 1.49
C ARG A 79 14.49 2.93 1.38
N GLY A 80 13.91 1.97 0.66
CA GLY A 80 14.52 0.67 0.42
C GLY A 80 14.52 -0.25 1.63
N TRP A 81 13.54 -0.13 2.52
CA TRP A 81 13.30 -1.11 3.58
C TRP A 81 12.26 -2.13 3.15
N LEU A 82 12.51 -3.39 3.50
CA LEU A 82 11.60 -4.51 3.33
C LEU A 82 11.30 -5.10 4.71
N HIS A 83 10.15 -4.73 5.25
CA HIS A 83 9.66 -5.22 6.53
C HIS A 83 8.94 -6.55 6.33
N ARG A 84 9.17 -7.48 7.26
CA ARG A 84 8.38 -8.71 7.39
C ARG A 84 7.66 -8.71 8.72
N VAL A 85 6.36 -8.92 8.66
CA VAL A 85 5.50 -8.97 9.85
C VAL A 85 4.56 -10.17 9.78
N ARG A 86 4.04 -10.58 10.94
CA ARG A 86 2.91 -11.53 11.03
C ARG A 86 1.68 -10.79 11.51
N LEU A 87 0.56 -10.99 10.83
CA LEU A 87 -0.71 -10.41 11.23
C LEU A 87 -1.33 -11.20 12.38
N ARG A 88 -1.97 -10.50 13.32
CA ARG A 88 -2.76 -11.10 14.40
C ARG A 88 -4.23 -10.81 14.18
N PHE A 89 -5.02 -11.87 14.09
CA PHE A 89 -6.48 -11.81 14.00
C PHE A 89 -7.14 -12.39 15.24
N SER A 90 -8.25 -11.81 15.66
CA SER A 90 -9.13 -12.34 16.69
C SER A 90 -10.58 -12.25 16.21
N ALA A 91 -11.30 -13.38 16.22
CA ALA A 91 -12.68 -13.45 15.73
C ALA A 91 -12.88 -12.86 14.31
N GLY A 92 -11.87 -12.97 13.45
CA GLY A 92 -11.89 -12.43 12.09
C GLY A 92 -11.45 -10.97 11.96
N GLU A 93 -11.26 -10.24 13.06
CA GLU A 93 -10.79 -8.85 13.07
C GLU A 93 -9.27 -8.77 13.19
N LEU A 94 -8.65 -7.83 12.47
CA LEU A 94 -7.25 -7.46 12.58
C LEU A 94 -7.03 -6.70 13.90
N VAL A 95 -6.33 -7.35 14.83
CA VAL A 95 -6.10 -6.81 16.18
C VAL A 95 -4.66 -6.40 16.44
N GLY A 96 -3.73 -6.75 15.54
CA GLY A 96 -2.35 -6.32 15.64
C GLY A 96 -1.44 -6.97 14.61
N LEU A 97 -0.14 -6.71 14.73
CA LEU A 97 0.91 -7.38 13.99
C LEU A 97 2.17 -7.55 14.83
N ASP A 98 2.96 -8.57 14.49
CA ASP A 98 4.27 -8.88 15.07
C ASP A 98 5.36 -8.54 14.04
N PRO A 99 6.17 -7.49 14.25
CA PRO A 99 7.35 -7.26 13.45
C PRO A 99 8.35 -8.39 13.64
N LEU A 100 8.84 -8.97 12.55
CA LEU A 100 9.80 -10.08 12.61
C LEU A 100 11.20 -9.61 12.25
N LYS A 101 11.34 -8.96 11.10
CA LYS A 101 12.63 -8.52 10.59
C LYS A 101 12.47 -7.47 9.50
N THR A 102 13.37 -6.49 9.50
CA THR A 102 13.56 -5.58 8.37
C THR A 102 14.82 -5.94 7.61
N TYR A 103 14.75 -5.89 6.29
CA TYR A 103 15.90 -5.98 5.39
C TYR A 103 16.07 -4.66 4.66
N VAL A 104 17.32 -4.33 4.32
CA VAL A 104 17.62 -3.26 3.36
C VAL A 104 17.68 -3.88 1.98
N LEU A 105 17.08 -3.22 0.99
CA LEU A 105 17.20 -3.59 -0.41
C LEU A 105 18.65 -3.41 -0.85
N ARG A 106 19.19 -4.45 -1.48
CA ARG A 106 20.58 -4.55 -1.87
C ARG A 106 20.72 -4.97 -3.32
N ASN A 107 21.75 -4.48 -3.97
CA ASN A 107 22.13 -4.93 -5.30
C ASN A 107 22.70 -6.37 -5.26
N ARG A 108 23.11 -6.87 -6.43
CA ARG A 108 23.65 -8.24 -6.57
C ARG A 108 24.96 -8.44 -5.82
N GLN A 109 25.74 -7.38 -5.66
CA GLN A 109 27.01 -7.33 -4.94
C GLN A 109 26.80 -7.34 -3.42
N GLY A 110 25.56 -7.10 -2.96
CA GLY A 110 25.21 -7.05 -1.54
C GLY A 110 25.35 -5.66 -0.93
N GLU A 111 25.56 -4.64 -1.75
CA GLU A 111 25.59 -3.24 -1.33
C GLU A 111 24.16 -2.72 -1.22
N ALA A 112 23.90 -1.88 -0.21
CA ALA A 112 22.61 -1.21 -0.08
C ALA A 112 22.35 -0.36 -1.33
N LEU A 113 21.10 -0.31 -1.78
CA LEU A 113 20.70 0.66 -2.78
C LEU A 113 20.81 2.06 -2.17
N ASP A 114 21.28 3.02 -2.98
CA ASP A 114 21.20 4.43 -2.62
C ASP A 114 19.75 4.93 -2.74
N GLU A 115 19.50 6.14 -2.25
CA GLU A 115 18.15 6.74 -2.21
C GLU A 115 17.48 6.73 -3.58
N ASP A 116 18.20 7.08 -4.65
CA ASP A 116 17.65 7.13 -6.00
C ASP A 116 17.25 5.74 -6.52
N ALA A 117 18.04 4.71 -6.19
CA ALA A 117 17.78 3.35 -6.64
C ALA A 117 16.82 2.56 -5.74
N ALA A 118 16.52 3.07 -4.54
CA ALA A 118 15.73 2.44 -3.49
C ALA A 118 14.24 2.82 -3.52
N ASP A 119 13.87 3.87 -4.25
CA ASP A 119 12.53 4.48 -4.39
C ASP A 119 11.50 3.49 -4.93
N ALA A 120 10.97 2.64 -4.05
CA ALA A 120 10.17 1.47 -4.38
C ALA A 120 8.69 1.76 -4.17
N GLU A 121 7.88 1.63 -5.24
CA GLU A 121 6.48 2.07 -5.23
C GLU A 121 5.45 0.95 -5.28
N SER A 122 5.81 -0.20 -5.86
CA SER A 122 4.89 -1.33 -5.97
C SER A 122 5.57 -2.66 -5.68
N LEU A 123 4.80 -3.63 -5.19
CA LEU A 123 5.27 -4.93 -4.79
C LEU A 123 4.26 -6.02 -5.14
N ILE A 124 4.71 -7.03 -5.89
CA ILE A 124 4.02 -8.32 -5.94
C ILE A 124 4.94 -9.45 -5.52
N LEU A 125 4.35 -10.50 -4.95
CA LEU A 125 5.03 -11.76 -4.72
C LEU A 125 4.78 -12.73 -5.86
N GLN A 126 5.80 -13.51 -6.19
CA GLN A 126 5.75 -14.64 -7.10
C GLN A 126 5.96 -15.91 -6.28
N ARG A 127 5.18 -16.96 -6.55
CA ARG A 127 5.25 -18.27 -5.86
C ARG A 127 4.92 -18.20 -4.36
N SER A 128 4.06 -17.28 -3.96
CA SER A 128 3.70 -17.07 -2.55
C SER A 128 2.40 -17.77 -2.11
N ALA A 129 1.82 -18.59 -3.00
CA ALA A 129 0.60 -19.34 -2.77
C ALA A 129 0.59 -20.65 -3.60
N ASN A 130 1.75 -21.23 -3.87
CA ASN A 130 1.90 -22.49 -4.62
C ASN A 130 2.04 -23.72 -3.69
N GLY A 131 1.98 -23.53 -2.37
CA GLY A 131 2.14 -24.57 -1.37
C GLY A 131 3.60 -24.93 -1.07
N VAL A 132 4.58 -24.20 -1.61
CA VAL A 132 6.01 -24.43 -1.40
C VAL A 132 6.57 -23.30 -0.55
N ARG A 133 7.09 -23.65 0.63
CA ARG A 133 7.71 -22.67 1.53
C ARG A 133 9.13 -22.35 1.06
N GLY A 134 9.51 -21.08 1.13
CA GLY A 134 10.87 -20.61 0.87
C GLY A 134 11.26 -20.40 -0.59
N ASP A 135 10.34 -20.52 -1.57
CA ASP A 135 10.61 -20.23 -2.99
C ASP A 135 10.01 -18.89 -3.47
N THR A 136 9.38 -18.13 -2.58
CA THR A 136 8.86 -16.77 -2.85
C THR A 136 9.96 -15.86 -3.40
N THR A 137 9.64 -15.12 -4.46
CA THR A 137 10.44 -13.98 -4.94
C THR A 137 9.57 -12.75 -5.07
N LEU A 138 10.15 -11.58 -4.89
CA LEU A 138 9.49 -10.28 -4.96
C LEU A 138 9.74 -9.70 -6.34
N LEU A 139 8.75 -9.04 -6.94
CA LEU A 139 8.94 -8.12 -8.05
C LEU A 139 8.54 -6.74 -7.56
N ILE A 140 9.47 -5.80 -7.64
CA ILE A 140 9.33 -4.44 -7.10
C ILE A 140 9.43 -3.44 -8.24
N GLY A 141 8.50 -2.48 -8.31
CA GLY A 141 8.57 -1.31 -9.16
C GLY A 141 9.26 -0.14 -8.47
N PHE A 142 10.01 0.67 -9.23
CA PHE A 142 10.73 1.81 -8.70
C PHE A 142 10.43 3.09 -9.49
N GLU A 143 10.29 4.21 -8.77
CA GLU A 143 9.93 5.52 -9.33
C GLU A 143 11.06 6.08 -10.21
N ARG A 144 12.17 6.55 -9.63
CA ARG A 144 13.19 7.36 -10.34
C ARG A 144 13.87 6.68 -11.52
N ASP A 145 14.29 5.42 -11.39
CA ASP A 145 14.97 4.69 -12.49
C ASP A 145 13.96 4.00 -13.45
N HIS A 146 12.65 4.23 -13.25
CA HIS A 146 11.53 3.65 -14.00
C HIS A 146 11.80 2.20 -14.40
N ARG A 147 11.96 1.35 -13.39
CA ARG A 147 12.34 -0.05 -13.58
C ARG A 147 11.54 -0.97 -12.70
N LEU A 148 11.49 -2.23 -13.10
CA LEU A 148 11.09 -3.31 -12.23
C LEU A 148 12.31 -4.17 -11.90
N GLN A 149 12.40 -4.73 -10.71
CA GLN A 149 13.47 -5.67 -10.40
C GLN A 149 13.00 -6.75 -9.44
N ARG A 150 13.53 -7.95 -9.64
CA ARG A 150 13.25 -9.08 -8.75
C ARG A 150 14.17 -9.05 -7.53
N PHE A 151 13.65 -9.47 -6.38
CA PHE A 151 14.40 -9.59 -5.14
C PHE A 151 14.08 -10.91 -4.45
N TYR A 152 15.04 -11.44 -3.71
CA TYR A 152 14.76 -12.45 -2.71
C TYR A 152 14.08 -11.78 -1.50
N PRO A 153 13.31 -12.54 -0.69
CA PRO A 153 12.67 -12.03 0.51
C PRO A 153 13.63 -11.40 1.53
N ASN A 154 14.94 -11.63 1.43
CA ASN A 154 15.97 -11.03 2.26
C ASN A 154 16.47 -9.67 1.73
N GLY A 155 15.79 -9.08 0.73
CA GLY A 155 16.13 -7.79 0.14
C GLY A 155 17.29 -7.82 -0.85
N ARG A 156 17.87 -8.97 -1.22
CA ARG A 156 18.93 -9.02 -2.24
C ARG A 156 18.34 -9.13 -3.64
N SER A 157 18.78 -8.29 -4.56
CA SER A 157 18.28 -8.30 -5.93
C SER A 157 18.68 -9.55 -6.72
N VAL A 158 17.80 -9.93 -7.63
CA VAL A 158 17.87 -11.08 -8.54
C VAL A 158 17.69 -10.55 -9.96
N GLY A 159 18.43 -11.11 -10.91
CA GLY A 159 18.24 -10.65 -12.29
C GLY A 159 18.77 -9.23 -12.52
N LYS A 160 18.85 -8.83 -13.80
CA LYS A 160 19.03 -7.42 -14.15
C LYS A 160 17.68 -6.70 -13.97
N PRO A 161 17.67 -5.39 -13.74
CA PRO A 161 16.44 -4.62 -13.83
C PRO A 161 15.75 -4.81 -15.19
N LEU A 162 14.44 -4.73 -15.17
CA LEU A 162 13.55 -4.76 -16.32
C LEU A 162 13.08 -3.34 -16.61
N LYS A 163 13.12 -2.93 -17.87
CA LYS A 163 12.59 -1.64 -18.35
C LYS A 163 11.59 -1.90 -19.47
N PRO A 164 10.40 -2.46 -19.15
CA PRO A 164 9.39 -2.76 -20.16
C PRO A 164 8.95 -1.49 -20.90
N ASN A 165 8.58 -1.63 -22.17
CA ASN A 165 8.17 -0.51 -23.03
C ASN A 165 6.95 0.24 -22.47
N GLY A 166 6.11 -0.41 -21.65
CA GLY A 166 4.98 0.22 -20.97
C GLY A 166 5.36 1.39 -20.05
N LEU A 167 6.60 1.43 -19.54
CA LEU A 167 7.11 2.54 -18.71
C LEU A 167 7.57 3.75 -19.52
N ARG A 168 7.55 3.69 -20.86
CA ARG A 168 7.93 4.83 -21.69
C ARG A 168 7.06 6.04 -21.36
N ASP A 169 7.67 7.21 -21.44
CA ASP A 169 7.02 8.51 -21.23
C ASP A 169 6.40 8.66 -19.81
N ALA A 170 6.71 7.75 -18.88
CA ALA A 170 6.44 7.96 -17.46
C ALA A 170 7.12 9.27 -17.02
N ARG A 171 6.42 10.04 -16.19
CA ARG A 171 6.99 11.27 -15.62
C ARG A 171 7.99 10.88 -14.52
N PRO A 172 8.97 11.74 -14.21
CA PRO A 172 9.99 11.45 -13.20
C PRO A 172 9.43 10.96 -11.85
N ASN A 173 8.23 11.43 -11.50
CA ASN A 173 7.51 11.03 -10.29
C ASN A 173 6.12 10.46 -10.61
N ALA A 174 6.07 9.46 -11.49
CA ALA A 174 4.85 8.76 -11.88
C ALA A 174 5.25 7.38 -12.44
N GLY A 175 5.91 6.60 -11.60
CA GLY A 175 6.57 5.36 -11.97
C GLY A 175 5.62 4.18 -12.08
N ALA A 176 6.13 2.99 -11.76
CA ALA A 176 5.33 1.78 -11.66
C ALA A 176 4.63 1.72 -10.29
N GLU A 177 3.66 2.61 -10.05
CA GLU A 177 2.96 2.72 -8.75
C GLU A 177 2.09 1.53 -8.42
N ALA A 178 1.48 0.93 -9.43
CA ALA A 178 0.49 -0.10 -9.19
C ALA A 178 0.88 -1.39 -9.90
N MET A 179 0.83 -2.52 -9.19
CA MET A 179 1.17 -3.81 -9.79
C MET A 179 0.31 -4.93 -9.24
N ALA A 180 -0.23 -5.77 -10.11
CA ALA A 180 -1.01 -6.93 -9.73
C ALA A 180 -0.82 -8.07 -10.71
N ARG A 181 -1.19 -9.29 -10.29
CA ARG A 181 -1.25 -10.45 -11.18
C ARG A 181 -2.68 -10.68 -11.63
N HIS A 182 -2.89 -10.57 -12.94
CA HIS A 182 -4.13 -10.90 -13.62
C HIS A 182 -4.08 -12.34 -14.14
N ALA A 183 -5.19 -13.08 -14.02
CA ALA A 183 -5.23 -14.51 -14.36
C ALA A 183 -4.90 -14.78 -15.85
N ARG A 184 -5.31 -13.88 -16.76
CA ARG A 184 -5.16 -14.05 -18.21
C ARG A 184 -4.03 -13.22 -18.82
N GLU A 185 -3.75 -12.07 -18.23
CA GLU A 185 -2.83 -11.08 -18.80
C GLU A 185 -1.47 -11.08 -18.08
N GLY A 186 -1.26 -11.97 -17.12
CA GLY A 186 -0.02 -12.03 -16.35
C GLY A 186 0.13 -10.84 -15.41
N VAL A 187 1.35 -10.31 -15.28
CA VAL A 187 1.61 -9.17 -14.41
C VAL A 187 1.17 -7.88 -15.11
N ILE A 188 0.21 -7.19 -14.52
CA ILE A 188 -0.23 -5.85 -14.92
C ILE A 188 0.49 -4.82 -14.08
N VAL A 189 0.99 -3.78 -14.74
CA VAL A 189 1.63 -2.61 -14.14
C VAL A 189 0.86 -1.36 -14.55
N GLY A 190 0.62 -0.46 -13.61
CA GLY A 190 -0.01 0.84 -13.81
C GLY A 190 0.94 1.98 -13.45
N LEU A 191 0.84 3.08 -14.20
CA LEU A 191 1.53 4.33 -13.86
C LEU A 191 0.65 5.19 -12.93
N GLU A 192 1.27 6.01 -12.07
CA GLU A 192 0.52 6.90 -11.15
C GLU A 192 -0.47 7.78 -11.90
N SER A 193 0.05 8.41 -12.96
CA SER A 193 -0.57 9.53 -13.65
C SER A 193 -0.27 9.50 -15.14
N ALA A 194 -0.88 10.45 -15.86
CA ALA A 194 -0.82 10.54 -17.31
C ALA A 194 0.64 10.60 -17.83
N PRO A 195 1.11 9.59 -18.59
CA PRO A 195 2.39 9.68 -19.27
C PRO A 195 2.42 10.85 -20.26
N ILE A 196 3.62 11.32 -20.60
CA ILE A 196 3.83 12.49 -21.45
C ILE A 196 3.09 12.31 -22.79
N GLY A 197 2.36 13.33 -23.22
CA GLY A 197 1.58 13.30 -24.47
C GLY A 197 0.23 12.58 -24.39
N THR A 198 -0.21 12.19 -23.19
CA THR A 198 -1.57 11.66 -22.95
C THR A 198 -2.48 12.68 -22.26
N PRO A 199 -3.81 12.61 -22.47
CA PRO A 199 -4.75 13.49 -21.77
C PRO A 199 -4.72 13.31 -20.26
N GLU A 200 -4.89 14.41 -19.53
CA GLU A 200 -5.14 14.38 -18.08
C GLU A 200 -6.39 13.54 -17.76
N GLY A 201 -6.45 12.99 -16.55
CA GLY A 201 -7.54 12.10 -16.12
C GLY A 201 -7.45 10.68 -16.69
N THR A 202 -6.38 10.34 -17.42
CA THR A 202 -6.09 8.97 -17.84
C THR A 202 -4.65 8.58 -17.52
N THR A 203 -4.42 7.34 -17.13
CA THR A 203 -3.08 6.73 -17.00
C THR A 203 -2.98 5.47 -17.87
N ARG A 204 -1.85 4.78 -17.83
CA ARG A 204 -1.59 3.54 -18.59
C ARG A 204 -1.53 2.35 -17.67
N LEU A 205 -2.25 1.28 -18.04
CA LEU A 205 -1.94 -0.08 -17.60
C LEU A 205 -1.25 -0.83 -18.73
N PHE A 206 -0.33 -1.74 -18.40
CA PHE A 206 0.29 -2.62 -19.37
C PHE A 206 0.65 -3.98 -18.77
N SER A 207 0.69 -5.01 -19.62
CA SER A 207 1.12 -6.35 -19.25
C SER A 207 2.62 -6.54 -19.47
N LEU A 208 3.30 -7.20 -18.53
CA LEU A 208 4.68 -7.66 -18.71
C LEU A 208 4.79 -8.93 -19.56
N ASP A 209 3.71 -9.70 -19.63
CA ASP A 209 3.70 -11.03 -20.24
C ASP A 209 3.19 -10.98 -21.68
N THR A 210 2.16 -10.17 -21.95
CA THR A 210 1.51 -10.05 -23.27
C THR A 210 1.87 -8.76 -24.01
N GLU A 211 2.51 -7.79 -23.33
CA GLU A 211 2.78 -6.43 -23.81
C GLU A 211 1.51 -5.64 -24.21
N ALA A 212 0.33 -6.14 -23.86
CA ALA A 212 -0.92 -5.41 -24.05
C ALA A 212 -0.95 -4.14 -23.20
N GLU A 213 -1.64 -3.11 -23.68
CA GLU A 213 -1.76 -1.82 -23.01
C GLU A 213 -3.22 -1.35 -22.99
N TRP A 214 -3.61 -0.71 -21.89
CA TRP A 214 -4.93 -0.13 -21.70
C TRP A 214 -4.80 1.32 -21.24
N ARG A 215 -5.71 2.18 -21.70
CA ARG A 215 -5.88 3.53 -21.17
C ARG A 215 -6.82 3.46 -19.97
N TYR A 216 -6.28 3.65 -18.78
CA TYR A 216 -7.04 3.63 -17.54
C TYR A 216 -7.66 5.00 -17.26
N PRO A 217 -8.99 5.12 -17.20
CA PRO A 217 -9.62 6.37 -16.78
C PRO A 217 -9.56 6.50 -15.26
N LEU A 218 -8.89 7.53 -14.76
CA LEU A 218 -8.95 7.91 -13.35
C LEU A 218 -10.34 8.44 -13.02
N ILE A 219 -10.73 8.40 -11.74
CA ILE A 219 -11.96 9.03 -11.31
C ILE A 219 -11.90 10.55 -11.53
N ASP A 220 -13.02 11.17 -11.90
CA ASP A 220 -13.09 12.62 -12.16
C ASP A 220 -13.14 13.43 -10.85
N ILE A 221 -12.06 13.34 -10.08
CA ILE A 221 -11.79 14.13 -8.88
C ILE A 221 -10.39 14.77 -9.06
N PRO A 222 -10.23 16.08 -8.83
CA PRO A 222 -8.94 16.74 -8.95
C PRO A 222 -7.85 16.08 -8.09
N GLY A 223 -6.68 15.85 -8.69
CA GLY A 223 -5.55 15.22 -8.02
C GLY A 223 -5.65 13.69 -7.89
N SER A 224 -6.56 13.04 -8.62
CA SER A 224 -6.64 11.57 -8.65
C SER A 224 -5.40 10.95 -9.30
N ALA A 225 -4.92 9.90 -8.66
CA ALA A 225 -3.77 9.09 -9.03
C ALA A 225 -4.08 7.61 -8.76
N LEU A 226 -3.57 6.73 -9.63
CA LEU A 226 -3.62 5.28 -9.39
C LEU A 226 -2.46 4.92 -8.47
N THR A 227 -2.75 4.38 -7.29
CA THR A 227 -1.71 4.09 -6.30
C THR A 227 -1.49 2.60 -6.08
N ALA A 228 -2.50 1.75 -6.25
CA ALA A 228 -2.30 0.30 -6.14
C ALA A 228 -3.23 -0.51 -7.05
N LEU A 229 -2.83 -1.75 -7.30
CA LEU A 229 -3.65 -2.77 -7.94
C LEU A 229 -3.55 -4.08 -7.16
N GLU A 230 -4.62 -4.87 -7.18
CA GLU A 230 -4.61 -6.25 -6.69
C GLU A 230 -5.60 -7.09 -7.50
N ALA A 231 -5.46 -8.42 -7.49
CA ALA A 231 -6.40 -9.34 -8.11
C ALA A 231 -7.79 -9.28 -7.44
N TYR A 232 -8.84 -9.25 -8.27
CA TYR A 232 -10.23 -9.26 -7.83
C TYR A 232 -11.07 -10.06 -8.82
N GLY A 233 -11.35 -11.33 -8.49
CA GLY A 233 -11.96 -12.29 -9.42
C GLY A 233 -11.13 -12.47 -10.68
N ASP A 234 -11.81 -12.39 -11.83
CA ASP A 234 -11.21 -12.39 -13.18
C ASP A 234 -10.65 -11.03 -13.64
N GLY A 235 -10.72 -10.01 -12.78
CA GLY A 235 -10.25 -8.65 -13.05
C GLY A 235 -9.27 -8.16 -11.97
N LEU A 236 -9.26 -6.84 -11.77
CA LEU A 236 -8.41 -6.18 -10.79
C LEU A 236 -9.25 -5.28 -9.87
N LEU A 237 -8.74 -5.05 -8.67
CA LEU A 237 -9.14 -3.99 -7.76
C LEU A 237 -8.07 -2.90 -7.83
N ALA A 238 -8.48 -1.69 -8.18
CA ALA A 238 -7.64 -0.51 -8.17
C ALA A 238 -7.91 0.32 -6.91
N LEU A 239 -6.83 0.81 -6.33
CA LEU A 239 -6.83 1.86 -5.32
C LEU A 239 -6.45 3.17 -6.00
N GLU A 240 -7.32 4.16 -5.92
CA GLU A 240 -7.02 5.51 -6.35
C GLU A 240 -7.02 6.47 -5.16
N ARG A 241 -6.14 7.45 -5.21
CA ARG A 241 -6.04 8.52 -4.25
C ARG A 241 -6.20 9.86 -4.95
N ALA A 242 -7.12 10.69 -4.48
CA ALA A 242 -7.26 12.07 -4.91
C ALA A 242 -6.79 13.02 -3.81
N PHE A 243 -5.70 13.74 -4.08
CA PHE A 243 -5.10 14.68 -3.12
C PHE A 243 -4.80 16.02 -3.79
N ALA A 244 -5.66 17.01 -3.54
CA ALA A 244 -5.51 18.37 -4.06
C ALA A 244 -5.96 19.41 -3.01
N PRO A 245 -5.16 19.70 -1.97
CA PRO A 245 -5.51 20.69 -0.95
C PRO A 245 -5.92 22.04 -1.57
N PRO A 246 -6.98 22.71 -1.07
CA PRO A 246 -7.70 22.42 0.17
C PRO A 246 -8.87 21.43 0.04
N ALA A 247 -9.02 20.74 -1.10
CA ALA A 247 -10.08 19.74 -1.25
C ALA A 247 -9.88 18.56 -0.27
N PRO A 248 -10.97 17.86 0.10
CA PRO A 248 -10.87 16.62 0.88
C PRO A 248 -9.97 15.58 0.21
N LEU A 249 -9.26 14.80 1.03
CA LEU A 249 -8.59 13.58 0.59
C LEU A 249 -9.66 12.54 0.28
N VAL A 250 -9.57 11.93 -0.90
CA VAL A 250 -10.50 10.87 -1.31
C VAL A 250 -9.73 9.61 -1.67
N ILE A 251 -10.15 8.48 -1.12
CA ILE A 251 -9.66 7.15 -1.48
C ILE A 251 -10.79 6.41 -2.19
N SER A 252 -10.53 5.89 -3.38
CA SER A 252 -11.52 5.15 -4.17
C SER A 252 -11.05 3.73 -4.43
N LEU A 253 -11.93 2.77 -4.20
CA LEU A 253 -11.75 1.37 -4.59
C LEU A 253 -12.57 1.12 -5.86
N ARG A 254 -11.91 0.67 -6.92
CA ARG A 254 -12.54 0.50 -8.23
C ARG A 254 -12.29 -0.89 -8.80
N ARG A 255 -13.35 -1.57 -9.23
CA ARG A 255 -13.26 -2.81 -9.99
C ARG A 255 -12.84 -2.47 -11.42
N VAL A 256 -11.92 -3.27 -11.94
CA VAL A 256 -11.35 -3.09 -13.28
C VAL A 256 -11.44 -4.40 -14.04
N THR A 257 -12.09 -4.38 -15.19
CA THR A 257 -12.13 -5.50 -16.13
C THR A 257 -11.29 -5.16 -17.35
N LEU A 258 -10.33 -6.02 -17.67
CA LEU A 258 -9.52 -5.91 -18.89
C LEU A 258 -10.10 -6.84 -19.94
N ASP A 259 -10.35 -6.31 -21.14
CA ASP A 259 -10.76 -7.12 -22.29
C ASP A 259 -9.59 -7.37 -23.27
N SER A 260 -9.79 -8.35 -24.16
CA SER A 260 -8.80 -8.77 -25.15
C SER A 260 -8.57 -7.77 -26.30
N ASN A 261 -9.37 -6.71 -26.40
CA ASN A 261 -9.28 -5.69 -27.44
C ASN A 261 -8.78 -4.35 -26.89
N ALA A 262 -8.00 -4.39 -25.80
CA ALA A 262 -7.45 -3.22 -25.12
C ALA A 262 -8.54 -2.27 -24.54
N ARG A 263 -9.76 -2.75 -24.33
CA ARG A 263 -10.79 -2.00 -23.60
C ARG A 263 -10.71 -2.31 -22.12
N ILE A 264 -11.12 -1.32 -21.36
CA ILE A 264 -11.17 -1.36 -19.91
C ILE A 264 -12.56 -0.92 -19.47
N GLU A 265 -13.13 -1.65 -18.53
CA GLU A 265 -14.35 -1.26 -17.83
C GLU A 265 -13.98 -1.01 -16.38
N VAL A 266 -14.42 0.12 -15.83
CA VAL A 266 -14.10 0.52 -14.45
C VAL A 266 -15.37 0.91 -13.70
N GLU A 267 -15.60 0.27 -12.56
CA GLU A 267 -16.74 0.49 -11.68
C GLU A 267 -16.24 0.91 -10.30
N THR A 268 -16.76 2.00 -9.74
CA THR A 268 -16.41 2.43 -8.38
C THR A 268 -17.20 1.61 -7.37
N LEU A 269 -16.49 0.84 -6.53
CA LEU A 269 -17.08 0.01 -5.47
C LEU A 269 -17.26 0.79 -4.17
N ALA A 270 -16.30 1.66 -3.86
CA ALA A 270 -16.32 2.47 -2.65
C ALA A 270 -15.54 3.76 -2.85
N GLN A 271 -15.98 4.80 -2.13
CA GLN A 271 -15.27 6.06 -2.02
C GLN A 271 -15.31 6.52 -0.57
N LEU A 272 -14.13 6.85 -0.03
CA LEU A 272 -13.93 7.33 1.34
C LEU A 272 -13.41 8.75 1.23
N SER A 273 -14.10 9.71 1.85
CA SER A 273 -13.73 11.12 1.80
C SER A 273 -13.46 11.65 3.21
N SER A 274 -12.35 12.36 3.40
CA SER A 274 -12.10 13.06 4.67
C SER A 274 -13.15 14.16 4.93
N GLY A 275 -13.78 14.69 3.88
CA GLY A 275 -14.90 15.62 3.96
C GLY A 275 -16.19 14.98 4.48
N ASP A 276 -16.32 13.66 4.31
CA ASP A 276 -17.42 12.85 4.88
C ASP A 276 -17.07 12.33 6.29
N GLY A 277 -16.02 12.86 6.92
CA GLY A 277 -15.63 12.52 8.29
C GLY A 277 -14.83 11.22 8.42
N TRP A 278 -14.34 10.65 7.33
CA TRP A 278 -13.39 9.53 7.38
C TRP A 278 -12.02 9.99 7.87
N ARG A 279 -11.39 9.21 8.76
CA ARG A 279 -9.99 9.37 9.15
C ARG A 279 -9.12 8.61 8.17
N LEU A 280 -8.66 9.32 7.15
CA LEU A 280 -7.87 8.80 6.03
C LEU A 280 -6.46 9.40 6.05
N ASP A 281 -5.54 8.69 5.41
CA ASP A 281 -4.21 9.18 5.06
C ASP A 281 -3.83 8.69 3.66
N ASN A 282 -2.57 8.88 3.23
CA ASN A 282 -2.04 8.60 1.89
C ASN A 282 -2.05 7.10 1.54
N PHE A 283 -3.23 6.48 1.37
CA PHE A 283 -3.34 5.06 1.02
C PHE A 283 -2.76 4.78 -0.37
N GLU A 284 -1.74 3.91 -0.38
CA GLU A 284 -0.94 3.63 -1.57
C GLU A 284 -0.57 2.17 -1.79
N GLY A 285 -0.72 1.31 -0.78
CA GLY A 285 -0.55 -0.14 -0.98
C GLY A 285 -1.85 -0.91 -0.87
N LEU A 286 -1.94 -2.04 -1.58
CA LEU A 286 -3.08 -2.94 -1.56
C LEU A 286 -2.63 -4.40 -1.71
N THR A 287 -3.11 -5.29 -0.83
CA THR A 287 -2.92 -6.74 -1.03
C THR A 287 -4.12 -7.57 -0.63
N ARG A 288 -4.30 -8.70 -1.32
CA ARG A 288 -5.32 -9.71 -1.02
C ARG A 288 -4.79 -10.72 -0.01
N LEU A 289 -5.60 -11.02 0.99
CA LEU A 289 -5.41 -12.15 1.90
C LEU A 289 -6.09 -13.40 1.32
N ALA A 290 -6.96 -14.06 2.09
CA ALA A 290 -7.78 -15.17 1.63
C ALA A 290 -9.21 -14.69 1.29
N GLY A 291 -9.86 -15.38 0.35
CA GLY A 291 -11.22 -14.99 -0.08
C GLY A 291 -11.23 -13.59 -0.68
N ASN A 292 -12.19 -12.76 -0.28
CA ASN A 292 -12.30 -11.36 -0.74
C ASN A 292 -11.90 -10.36 0.36
N ARG A 293 -10.96 -10.77 1.20
CA ARG A 293 -10.37 -9.94 2.24
C ARG A 293 -9.09 -9.29 1.74
N TYR A 294 -8.96 -8.01 2.00
CA TYR A 294 -7.88 -7.16 1.54
C TYR A 294 -7.29 -6.37 2.71
N LEU A 295 -6.04 -5.96 2.53
CA LEU A 295 -5.39 -4.95 3.34
C LEU A 295 -5.01 -3.78 2.44
N MET A 296 -5.17 -2.57 2.96
CA MET A 296 -4.57 -1.37 2.38
C MET A 296 -3.69 -0.67 3.41
N VAL A 297 -2.58 -0.10 2.97
CA VAL A 297 -1.65 0.65 3.81
C VAL A 297 -1.58 2.11 3.36
N SER A 298 -1.49 3.03 4.32
CA SER A 298 -1.18 4.42 4.05
C SER A 298 0.26 4.76 4.39
N ASP A 299 0.81 5.67 3.62
CA ASP A 299 2.10 6.26 3.89
C ASP A 299 2.00 7.52 4.73
N ASP A 300 2.97 7.66 5.63
CA ASP A 300 3.14 8.85 6.44
C ASP A 300 4.06 9.89 5.79
N ASN A 301 4.69 9.62 4.63
CA ASN A 301 5.72 10.45 3.98
C ASN A 301 6.83 10.92 4.94
N PHE A 302 7.08 10.16 6.02
CA PHE A 302 7.91 10.56 7.18
C PHE A 302 7.51 11.90 7.84
N SER A 303 6.25 12.29 7.68
CA SER A 303 5.66 13.49 8.25
C SER A 303 5.18 13.24 9.68
N LEU A 304 5.31 14.26 10.53
CA LEU A 304 4.79 14.20 11.90
C LEU A 304 3.25 14.27 11.98
N VAL A 305 2.59 14.67 10.89
CA VAL A 305 1.14 14.88 10.85
C VAL A 305 0.41 13.66 10.31
N GLN A 306 1.06 12.89 9.43
CA GLN A 306 0.47 11.73 8.80
C GLN A 306 0.64 10.48 9.68
N GLU A 307 -0.22 9.51 9.43
CA GLU A 307 -0.25 8.23 10.12
C GLU A 307 -0.11 7.10 9.12
N THR A 308 0.76 6.14 9.46
CA THR A 308 0.80 4.85 8.79
C THR A 308 -0.36 3.99 9.30
N LEU A 309 -1.40 3.84 8.49
CA LEU A 309 -2.59 3.06 8.79
C LEU A 309 -2.57 1.76 7.98
N LEU A 310 -2.81 0.63 8.63
CA LEU A 310 -3.04 -0.66 7.98
C LEU A 310 -4.50 -1.06 8.22
N SER A 311 -5.32 -1.05 7.17
CA SER A 311 -6.75 -1.32 7.28
C SER A 311 -7.14 -2.61 6.58
N CYS A 312 -7.90 -3.46 7.28
CA CYS A 312 -8.50 -4.67 6.77
C CYS A 312 -9.94 -4.39 6.31
N PHE A 313 -10.29 -4.87 5.13
CA PHE A 313 -11.66 -4.84 4.64
C PHE A 313 -11.98 -6.06 3.78
N GLU A 314 -13.26 -6.33 3.62
CA GLU A 314 -13.80 -7.34 2.71
C GLU A 314 -14.72 -6.68 1.69
N LEU A 315 -14.66 -7.19 0.47
CA LEU A 315 -15.53 -6.82 -0.64
C LEU A 315 -16.47 -7.98 -0.96
N PRO A 316 -17.63 -7.72 -1.59
CA PRO A 316 -18.44 -8.79 -2.17
C PRO A 316 -17.61 -9.60 -3.18
N PRO A 317 -17.98 -10.86 -3.43
CA PRO A 317 -17.44 -11.62 -4.55
C PRO A 317 -17.50 -10.84 -5.85
N SER A 318 -16.52 -11.07 -6.70
CA SER A 318 -16.60 -10.53 -8.05
C SER A 318 -17.81 -11.16 -8.75
N THR A 319 -18.54 -10.38 -9.54
CA THR A 319 -19.60 -10.94 -10.35
C THR A 319 -18.98 -11.84 -11.41
N GLY A 320 -18.97 -13.16 -11.18
CA GLY A 320 -18.36 -14.15 -12.09
C GLY A 320 -17.65 -15.33 -11.42
N ASP A 321 -17.49 -15.34 -10.08
CA ASP A 321 -16.95 -16.48 -9.32
C ASP A 321 -17.88 -17.72 -9.33
#